data_AF-A0A383EYC8-F1
#
_entry.id   AF-A0A383EYC8-F1
#
_cell.length_a   1.000
_cell.length_b   1.000
_cell.length_c   1.000
_cell.angle_alpha   90.00
_cell.angle_beta   90.00
_cell.angle_gamma   90.00
#
_symmetry.space_group_name_H-M   'P 1'
#
loop_
_entity.id
_entity.type
_entity.pdbx_description
1 polymer ?
#
loop_
_entity_poly.entity_id
_entity_poly.type
_entity_poly.pdbx_seq_one_letter_code
_entity_poly.pdbx_strand_id
1 'polypeptide(L)'
;PKMDILQKLFESSGFGGDASLVWQNLVMFTIGGVLITLAVKKNFEPLLLIPIGFGAILANLPGAEMSAYSEAADGGKWPLLGFVYTTAIKNAELLPPIIFMGVGALTDFRPLLGRPITFLLGAAAQLGIFLAALGAFYIFGFTLKEAASIGIIGGADGPTTIYLTAKLAPHLLGAVAVAAYSYMALVPVIQPPIIKLLTTQKEREIDMPQARAVSKTAVVVFPIATCVL
;
A
#
# COMPACT_ATOMS: atom_id res chain seq x y z
N PRO A 1 13.89 32.31 35.46
CA PRO A 1 13.76 30.85 35.70
C PRO A 1 12.48 30.21 35.11
N LYS A 2 11.25 30.66 35.43
CA LYS A 2 10.03 30.07 34.84
C LYS A 2 9.80 30.49 33.37
N MET A 3 10.19 31.71 33.00
CA MET A 3 10.06 32.22 31.62
C MET A 3 11.04 31.52 30.66
N ASP A 4 12.26 31.21 31.10
CA ASP A 4 13.26 30.47 30.32
C ASP A 4 12.86 29.00 30.10
N ILE A 5 12.17 28.39 31.07
CA ILE A 5 11.62 27.03 30.91
C ILE A 5 10.47 27.05 29.92
N LEU A 6 9.60 28.07 29.96
CA LEU A 6 8.50 28.24 29.00
C LEU A 6 9.02 28.52 27.59
N GLN A 7 10.05 29.36 27.42
CA GLN A 7 10.72 29.56 26.13
C GLN A 7 11.39 28.28 25.62
N LYS A 8 12.12 27.55 26.48
CA LYS A 8 12.68 26.25 26.11
C LYS A 8 11.62 25.20 25.80
N LEU A 9 10.47 25.22 26.49
CA LEU A 9 9.35 24.34 26.18
C LEU A 9 8.71 24.72 24.85
N PHE A 10 8.60 26.02 24.56
CA PHE A 10 8.05 26.53 23.30
C PHE A 10 8.98 26.18 22.12
N GLU A 11 10.29 26.31 22.31
CA GLU A 11 11.32 25.89 21.36
C GLU A 11 11.40 24.36 21.20
N SER A 12 11.30 23.60 22.29
CA SER A 12 11.32 22.13 22.25
C SER A 12 9.99 21.50 21.81
N SER A 13 8.89 22.25 21.88
CA SER A 13 7.56 21.79 21.47
C SER A 13 7.34 21.80 19.95
N GLY A 14 8.31 22.32 19.18
CA GLY A 14 8.21 22.43 17.72
C GLY A 14 7.27 23.54 17.23
N PHE A 15 6.77 24.39 18.15
CA PHE A 15 5.90 25.54 17.83
C PHE A 15 6.66 26.88 17.67
N GLY A 16 7.95 26.96 18.03
CA GLY A 16 8.78 28.16 17.81
C GLY A 16 10.26 27.83 17.59
N GLY A 17 10.94 28.60 16.72
CA GLY A 17 12.35 28.44 16.36
C GLY A 17 12.58 27.93 14.92
N ASP A 18 13.84 27.70 14.53
CA ASP A 18 14.25 27.21 13.20
C ASP A 18 13.66 25.81 12.85
N ALA A 19 13.06 25.13 13.83
CA ALA A 19 12.22 23.93 13.69
C ALA A 19 10.72 24.27 13.56
N SER A 20 10.40 25.42 12.96
CA SER A 20 9.02 25.87 12.76
C SER A 20 8.18 24.82 12.04
N LEU A 21 6.89 24.75 12.39
CA LEU A 21 5.87 24.06 11.59
C LEU A 21 5.91 24.58 10.15
N VAL A 22 6.67 23.91 9.30
CA VAL A 22 6.62 24.15 7.86
C VAL A 22 5.20 23.81 7.43
N TRP A 23 4.60 24.64 6.59
CA TRP A 23 3.23 24.43 6.09
C TRP A 23 3.02 23.03 5.49
N GLN A 24 4.10 22.40 4.99
CA GLN A 24 4.15 21.02 4.52
C GLN A 24 3.75 20.00 5.60
N ASN A 25 4.19 20.19 6.85
CA ASN A 25 3.82 19.32 7.97
C ASN A 25 2.32 19.42 8.27
N LEU A 26 1.75 20.63 8.21
CA LEU A 26 0.30 20.83 8.38
C LEU A 26 -0.51 20.13 7.27
N VAL A 27 -0.02 20.18 6.03
CA VAL A 27 -0.62 19.44 4.91
C VAL A 27 -0.56 17.94 5.17
N MET A 28 0.58 17.41 5.61
CA MET A 28 0.71 15.98 5.90
C MET A 28 -0.14 15.53 7.09
N PHE A 29 -0.33 16.36 8.12
CA PHE A 29 -1.27 16.08 9.20
C PHE A 29 -2.71 16.03 8.70
N THR A 30 -3.07 16.95 7.81
CA THR A 30 -4.39 16.97 7.18
C THR A 30 -4.60 15.70 6.37
N ILE A 31 -3.62 15.29 5.56
CA ILE A 31 -3.66 14.05 4.78
C ILE A 31 -3.79 12.83 5.71
N GLY A 32 -2.94 12.72 6.73
CA GLY A 32 -3.00 11.62 7.70
C GLY A 32 -4.34 11.53 8.43
N GLY A 33 -4.90 12.68 8.83
CA GLY A 33 -6.23 12.77 9.43
C GLY A 33 -7.35 12.38 8.46
N VAL A 34 -7.26 12.77 7.19
CA VAL A 34 -8.20 12.35 6.15
C VAL A 34 -8.13 10.84 5.92
N LEU A 35 -6.94 10.24 5.86
CA LEU A 35 -6.75 8.79 5.70
C LEU A 35 -7.40 8.02 6.86
N ILE A 36 -7.16 8.44 8.11
CA ILE A 36 -7.79 7.85 9.30
C ILE A 36 -9.31 8.03 9.24
N THR A 37 -9.80 9.21 8.85
CA THR A 37 -11.24 9.48 8.74
C THR A 37 -11.90 8.61 7.67
N LEU A 38 -11.27 8.43 6.52
CA LEU A 38 -11.75 7.54 5.46
C LEU A 38 -11.79 6.09 5.94
N ALA A 39 -10.75 5.64 6.63
CA ALA A 39 -10.68 4.30 7.19
C ALA A 39 -11.80 4.01 8.19
N VAL A 40 -12.08 4.94 9.11
CA VAL A 40 -13.07 4.76 10.17
C VAL A 40 -14.49 5.00 9.68
N LYS A 41 -14.74 6.09 8.96
CA LYS A 41 -16.11 6.49 8.55
C LYS A 41 -16.61 5.71 7.33
N LYS A 42 -15.71 5.35 6.41
CA LYS A 42 -16.07 4.65 5.17
C LYS A 42 -15.60 3.19 5.12
N ASN A 43 -14.98 2.68 6.20
CA ASN A 43 -14.43 1.32 6.27
C ASN A 43 -13.45 1.01 5.13
N PHE A 44 -12.71 2.02 4.67
CA PHE A 44 -11.68 1.87 3.64
C PHE A 44 -10.43 1.23 4.23
N GLU A 45 -10.24 -0.06 3.97
CA GLU A 45 -9.10 -0.89 4.41
C GLU A 45 -8.50 -0.49 5.77
N PRO A 46 -9.32 -0.53 6.84
CA PRO A 46 -8.96 0.08 8.12
C PRO A 46 -7.73 -0.55 8.77
N LEU A 47 -7.47 -1.83 8.48
CA LEU A 47 -6.30 -2.57 8.97
C LEU A 47 -4.97 -1.93 8.56
N LEU A 48 -4.91 -1.27 7.40
CA LEU A 48 -3.66 -0.72 6.85
C LEU A 48 -3.71 0.80 6.74
N LEU A 49 -4.86 1.38 6.36
CA LEU A 49 -4.99 2.82 6.15
C LEU A 49 -4.89 3.60 7.47
N ILE A 50 -5.33 3.02 8.61
CA ILE A 50 -5.18 3.64 9.93
C ILE A 50 -3.70 3.72 10.35
N PRO A 51 -2.92 2.61 10.36
CA PRO A 51 -1.47 2.68 10.63
C PRO A 51 -0.72 3.62 9.69
N ILE A 52 -1.07 3.65 8.40
CA ILE A 52 -0.43 4.54 7.41
C ILE A 52 -0.74 6.01 7.73
N GLY A 53 -2.00 6.36 7.99
CA GLY A 53 -2.39 7.73 8.34
C GLY A 53 -1.76 8.19 9.66
N PHE A 54 -1.70 7.31 10.66
CA PHE A 54 -1.04 7.59 11.94
C PHE A 54 0.48 7.75 11.78
N GLY A 55 1.11 6.89 11.00
CA GLY A 55 2.54 6.99 10.66
C GLY A 55 2.86 8.29 9.90
N ALA A 56 1.99 8.73 9.00
CA ALA A 56 2.15 10.01 8.30
C ALA A 56 2.12 11.20 9.26
N ILE A 57 1.26 11.18 10.28
CA ILE A 57 1.23 12.21 11.32
C ILE A 57 2.52 12.16 12.15
N LEU A 58 2.90 10.99 12.66
CA LEU A 58 4.10 10.84 13.49
C LEU A 58 5.39 11.24 12.75
N ALA A 59 5.54 10.84 11.49
CA ALA A 59 6.73 11.12 10.70
C ALA A 59 6.92 12.62 10.39
N ASN A 60 5.86 13.42 10.49
CA ASN A 60 5.87 14.86 10.22
C ASN A 60 5.81 15.71 11.50
N LEU A 61 5.95 15.12 12.69
CA LEU A 61 6.02 15.88 13.93
C LEU A 61 7.34 16.69 13.99
N PRO A 62 7.28 18.04 14.07
CA PRO A 62 8.47 18.87 14.12
C PRO A 62 9.28 18.56 15.40
N GLY A 63 10.59 18.38 15.26
CA GLY A 63 11.49 18.09 16.38
C GLY A 63 11.37 16.68 16.99
N ALA A 64 10.49 15.82 16.47
CA ALA A 64 10.31 14.45 17.01
C ALA A 64 11.28 13.42 16.41
N GLU A 65 11.88 13.72 15.26
CA GLU A 65 12.79 12.82 14.51
C GLU A 65 12.24 11.40 14.30
N MET A 66 10.92 11.25 14.23
CA MET A 66 10.25 9.95 14.07
C MET A 66 10.08 9.52 12.61
N SER A 67 10.76 10.15 11.66
CA SER A 67 10.59 9.80 10.25
C SER A 67 11.22 8.44 9.92
N ALA A 68 10.85 7.85 8.79
CA ALA A 68 11.51 6.64 8.30
C ALA A 68 12.94 6.91 7.76
N TYR A 69 13.27 8.19 7.50
CA TYR A 69 14.53 8.63 6.88
C TYR A 69 15.48 9.30 7.87
N SER A 70 15.09 9.46 9.13
CA SER A 70 15.96 10.05 10.15
C SER A 70 17.10 9.10 10.45
N GLU A 71 18.32 9.63 10.31
CA GLU A 71 19.55 8.90 10.60
C GLU A 71 19.63 8.58 12.10
N ALA A 72 20.46 7.59 12.44
CA ALA A 72 20.69 7.25 13.84
C ALA A 72 21.26 8.49 14.55
N ALA A 73 20.56 8.97 15.58
CA ALA A 73 21.11 9.99 16.46
C ALA A 73 22.43 9.47 17.07
N ASP A 74 23.39 10.39 17.24
CA ASP A 74 24.72 10.08 17.77
C ASP A 74 24.58 9.31 19.10
N GLY A 75 25.04 8.05 19.11
CA GLY A 75 24.79 7.09 20.21
C GLY A 75 23.94 5.85 19.85
N GLY A 76 23.57 5.64 18.59
CA GLY A 76 23.01 4.36 18.12
C GLY A 76 21.54 4.12 18.45
N LYS A 77 20.81 5.16 18.87
CA LYS A 77 19.36 5.09 19.09
C LYS A 77 18.64 5.44 17.79
N TRP A 78 18.01 4.43 17.20
CA TRP A 78 17.18 4.60 16.01
C TRP A 78 15.77 5.06 16.42
N PRO A 79 15.19 6.07 15.74
CA PRO A 79 13.78 6.37 15.88
C PRO A 79 12.93 5.14 15.54
N LEU A 80 11.85 4.88 16.29
CA LEU A 80 11.07 3.63 16.17
C LEU A 80 10.65 3.32 14.70
N LEU A 81 10.15 4.33 13.98
CA LEU A 81 9.74 4.16 12.58
C LEU A 81 10.94 3.99 11.63
N GLY A 82 12.06 4.69 11.88
CA GLY A 82 13.32 4.53 11.15
C GLY A 82 13.95 3.14 11.36
N PHE A 83 13.87 2.59 12.58
CA PHE A 83 14.31 1.23 12.90
C PHE A 83 13.48 0.18 12.18
N VAL A 84 12.15 0.29 12.24
CA VAL A 84 11.24 -0.66 11.57
C VAL A 84 11.42 -0.57 10.05
N TYR A 85 11.49 0.63 9.49
CA TYR A 85 11.71 0.80 8.05
C TYR A 85 13.08 0.25 7.62
N THR A 86 14.16 0.69 8.26
CA THR A 86 15.53 0.31 7.84
C THR A 86 15.79 -1.17 8.07
N THR A 87 15.43 -1.70 9.24
CA THR A 87 15.72 -3.09 9.59
C THR A 87 14.74 -4.05 8.92
N ALA A 88 13.43 -3.80 8.98
CA ALA A 88 12.42 -4.79 8.60
C ALA A 88 11.91 -4.65 7.16
N ILE A 89 11.97 -3.45 6.57
CA ILE A 89 11.50 -3.20 5.19
C ILE A 89 12.68 -3.08 4.21
N LYS A 90 13.65 -2.21 4.49
CA LYS A 90 14.76 -1.91 3.58
C LYS A 90 15.86 -2.97 3.59
N ASN A 91 16.30 -3.40 4.78
CA ASN A 91 17.43 -4.33 4.90
C ASN A 91 17.00 -5.80 4.90
N ALA A 92 15.95 -6.15 5.64
CA ALA A 92 15.50 -7.54 5.72
C ALA A 92 14.43 -7.90 4.68
N GLU A 93 13.82 -6.92 4.00
CA GLU A 93 12.69 -7.10 3.07
C GLU A 93 11.59 -8.05 3.61
N LEU A 94 11.43 -8.12 4.94
CA LEU A 94 10.79 -9.26 5.60
C LEU A 94 9.28 -9.05 5.78
N LEU A 95 8.86 -7.82 6.06
CA LEU A 95 7.46 -7.53 6.37
C LEU A 95 6.51 -7.80 5.18
N PRO A 96 6.81 -7.38 3.93
CA PRO A 96 5.89 -7.64 2.82
C PRO A 96 5.69 -9.14 2.52
N PRO A 97 6.74 -9.99 2.46
CA PRO A 97 6.56 -11.44 2.29
C PRO A 97 5.80 -12.11 3.44
N ILE A 98 5.96 -11.68 4.68
CA ILE A 98 5.18 -12.22 5.81
C ILE A 98 3.69 -11.89 5.64
N ILE A 99 3.36 -10.65 5.26
CA ILE A 99 1.97 -10.27 4.97
C ILE A 99 1.43 -11.10 3.80
N PHE A 100 2.23 -11.29 2.75
CA PHE A 100 1.85 -12.10 1.59
C PHE A 100 1.63 -13.58 1.93
N MET A 101 2.43 -14.15 2.83
CA MET A 101 2.23 -15.48 3.39
C MET A 101 0.88 -15.57 4.13
N GLY A 102 0.53 -14.53 4.90
CA GLY A 102 -0.77 -14.42 5.57
C GLY A 102 -1.93 -14.37 4.57
N VAL A 103 -1.82 -13.57 3.50
CA VAL A 103 -2.81 -13.53 2.41
C VAL A 103 -2.96 -14.90 1.76
N GLY A 104 -1.85 -15.59 1.47
CA GLY A 104 -1.85 -16.95 0.94
C GLY A 104 -2.54 -17.96 1.86
N ALA A 105 -2.34 -17.86 3.17
CA ALA A 105 -2.98 -18.72 4.16
C ALA A 105 -4.50 -18.50 4.28
N LEU A 106 -4.97 -17.28 4.01
CA LEU A 106 -6.39 -16.91 4.03
C LEU A 106 -7.11 -17.15 2.70
N THR A 107 -6.36 -17.44 1.63
CA THR A 107 -6.91 -17.58 0.27
C THR A 107 -7.52 -18.95 0.04
N ASP A 108 -8.77 -18.99 -0.43
CA ASP A 108 -9.43 -20.23 -0.85
C ASP A 108 -9.25 -20.48 -2.35
N PHE A 109 -8.55 -21.55 -2.70
CA PHE A 109 -8.29 -21.95 -4.09
C PHE A 109 -9.43 -22.76 -4.72
N ARG A 110 -10.43 -23.22 -3.96
CA ARG A 110 -11.52 -24.06 -4.48
C ARG A 110 -12.32 -23.37 -5.61
N PRO A 111 -12.70 -22.08 -5.53
CA PRO A 111 -13.40 -21.40 -6.62
C PRO A 111 -12.58 -21.34 -7.91
N LEU A 112 -11.26 -21.10 -7.79
CA LEU A 112 -10.33 -21.05 -8.92
C LEU A 112 -10.22 -22.42 -9.60
N LEU A 113 -9.98 -23.47 -8.80
CA LEU A 113 -9.86 -24.85 -9.29
C LEU A 113 -11.17 -25.40 -9.87
N GLY A 114 -12.31 -24.96 -9.35
CA GLY A 114 -13.63 -25.34 -9.85
C GLY A 114 -13.95 -24.79 -11.25
N ARG A 115 -13.32 -23.67 -11.64
CA ARG A 115 -13.46 -23.05 -12.98
C ARG A 115 -12.12 -22.47 -13.47
N PRO A 116 -11.21 -23.29 -14.00
CA PRO A 116 -9.85 -22.87 -14.36
C PRO A 116 -9.76 -21.74 -15.40
N ILE A 117 -10.78 -21.56 -16.23
CA ILE A 117 -10.86 -20.43 -17.19
C ILE A 117 -10.76 -19.07 -16.47
N THR A 118 -11.18 -18.98 -15.21
CA THR A 118 -11.03 -17.75 -14.40
C THR A 118 -9.57 -17.33 -14.22
N PHE A 119 -8.61 -18.27 -14.33
CA PHE A 119 -7.18 -17.96 -14.31
C PHE A 119 -6.77 -17.04 -15.48
N LEU A 120 -7.34 -17.27 -16.67
CA LEU A 120 -7.06 -16.44 -17.85
C LEU A 120 -7.59 -15.01 -17.66
N LEU A 121 -8.72 -14.86 -16.95
CA LEU A 121 -9.25 -13.55 -16.61
C LEU A 121 -8.30 -12.80 -15.66
N GLY A 122 -7.67 -13.52 -14.73
CA GLY A 122 -6.59 -12.98 -13.87
C GLY A 122 -5.37 -12.54 -14.67
N ALA A 123 -4.95 -13.33 -15.67
CA ALA A 123 -3.85 -12.95 -16.57
C ALA A 123 -4.17 -11.67 -17.35
N ALA A 124 -5.38 -11.53 -17.86
CA ALA A 124 -5.83 -10.32 -18.54
C ALA A 124 -5.89 -9.10 -17.60
N ALA A 125 -6.25 -9.30 -16.33
CA ALA A 125 -6.28 -8.22 -15.33
C ALA A 125 -4.89 -7.58 -15.11
N GLN A 126 -3.80 -8.34 -15.29
CA GLN A 126 -2.43 -7.83 -15.18
C GLN A 126 -2.04 -6.84 -16.28
N LEU A 127 -2.82 -6.73 -17.37
CA LEU A 127 -2.61 -5.68 -18.38
C LEU A 127 -2.70 -4.27 -17.78
N GLY A 128 -3.46 -4.10 -16.69
CA GLY A 128 -3.53 -2.84 -15.95
C GLY A 128 -2.16 -2.36 -15.45
N ILE A 129 -1.29 -3.28 -15.03
CA ILE A 129 0.07 -2.95 -14.57
C ILE A 129 0.88 -2.33 -15.71
N PHE A 130 0.87 -2.98 -16.87
CA PHE A 130 1.62 -2.50 -18.03
C PHE A 130 1.10 -1.16 -18.52
N LEU A 131 -0.22 -0.98 -18.59
CA LEU A 131 -0.82 0.29 -18.98
C LEU A 131 -0.45 1.43 -18.01
N ALA A 132 -0.50 1.17 -16.70
CA ALA A 132 -0.10 2.15 -15.69
C ALA A 132 1.40 2.48 -15.77
N ALA A 133 2.27 1.48 -15.95
CA ALA A 133 3.70 1.67 -16.09
C ALA A 133 4.06 2.46 -17.36
N LEU A 134 3.46 2.12 -18.50
CA LEU A 134 3.67 2.83 -19.77
C LEU A 134 3.16 4.26 -19.68
N GLY A 135 2.00 4.48 -19.04
CA GLY A 135 1.48 5.83 -18.78
C GLY A 135 2.43 6.66 -17.92
N ALA A 136 2.95 6.09 -16.82
CA ALA A 136 3.92 6.77 -15.96
C ALA A 136 5.20 7.15 -16.71
N PHE A 137 5.71 6.25 -17.56
CA PHE A 137 6.93 6.50 -18.33
C PHE A 137 6.72 7.52 -19.47
N TYR A 138 5.74 7.31 -20.34
CA TYR A 138 5.56 8.11 -21.56
C TYR A 138 4.83 9.44 -21.35
N ILE A 139 3.88 9.51 -20.40
CA ILE A 139 3.06 10.72 -20.19
C ILE A 139 3.67 11.61 -19.12
N PHE A 140 4.18 11.02 -18.04
CA PHE A 140 4.67 11.75 -16.87
C PHE A 140 6.20 11.83 -16.78
N GLY A 141 6.93 11.12 -17.65
CA GLY A 141 8.39 11.21 -17.74
C GLY A 141 9.13 10.57 -16.57
N PHE A 142 8.50 9.67 -15.81
CA PHE A 142 9.17 8.93 -14.73
C PHE A 142 10.25 7.99 -15.28
N THR A 143 11.27 7.72 -14.47
CA THR A 143 12.29 6.71 -14.84
C THR A 143 11.67 5.32 -14.94
N LEU A 144 12.33 4.39 -15.64
CA LEU A 144 11.81 3.03 -15.81
C LEU A 144 11.53 2.33 -14.47
N LYS A 145 12.37 2.56 -13.45
CA LYS A 145 12.21 1.98 -12.11
C LYS A 145 11.00 2.56 -11.37
N GLU A 146 10.83 3.88 -11.43
CA GLU A 146 9.70 4.56 -10.81
C GLU A 146 8.38 4.21 -11.52
N ALA A 147 8.39 4.17 -12.85
CA ALA A 147 7.26 3.76 -13.66
C ALA A 147 6.86 2.30 -13.36
N ALA A 148 7.81 1.40 -13.14
CA ALA A 148 7.53 0.04 -12.69
C ALA A 148 6.89 0.02 -11.30
N SER A 149 7.38 0.80 -10.34
CA SER A 149 6.78 0.92 -9.00
C SER A 149 5.36 1.46 -9.03
N ILE A 150 5.09 2.49 -9.85
CA ILE A 150 3.74 3.04 -10.04
C ILE A 150 2.85 2.03 -10.77
N GLY A 151 3.40 1.31 -11.74
CA GLY A 151 2.68 0.32 -12.54
C GLY A 151 2.06 -0.79 -11.70
N ILE A 152 2.79 -1.32 -10.71
CA ILE A 152 2.29 -2.43 -9.86
C ILE A 152 1.00 -2.07 -9.10
N ILE A 153 0.72 -0.79 -8.87
CA ILE A 153 -0.57 -0.35 -8.30
C ILE A 153 -1.75 -0.91 -9.12
N GLY A 154 -1.59 -0.99 -10.45
CA GLY A 154 -2.60 -1.55 -11.35
C GLY A 154 -2.90 -3.04 -11.13
N GLY A 155 -2.05 -3.77 -10.42
CA GLY A 155 -2.26 -5.15 -10.02
C GLY A 155 -3.17 -5.31 -8.80
N ALA A 156 -3.50 -4.20 -8.13
CA ALA A 156 -4.34 -4.17 -6.92
C ALA A 156 -3.86 -5.10 -5.79
N ASP A 157 -2.54 -5.30 -5.68
CA ASP A 157 -1.89 -6.07 -4.61
C ASP A 157 -0.94 -5.18 -3.79
N GLY A 158 -1.39 -4.78 -2.60
CA GLY A 158 -0.68 -3.84 -1.72
C GLY A 158 0.69 -4.33 -1.23
N PRO A 159 0.79 -5.54 -0.64
CA PRO A 159 2.06 -6.11 -0.21
C PRO A 159 3.11 -6.18 -1.32
N THR A 160 2.73 -6.64 -2.52
CA THR A 160 3.64 -6.72 -3.67
C THR A 160 4.03 -5.32 -4.17
N THR A 161 3.10 -4.36 -4.14
CA THR A 161 3.38 -2.96 -4.47
C THR A 161 4.43 -2.36 -3.54
N ILE A 162 4.29 -2.57 -2.22
CA ILE A 162 5.27 -2.12 -1.22
C ILE A 162 6.61 -2.79 -1.45
N TYR A 163 6.62 -4.11 -1.65
CA TYR A 163 7.85 -4.88 -1.85
C TYR A 163 8.64 -4.38 -3.05
N LEU A 164 8.01 -4.27 -4.22
CA LEU A 164 8.71 -3.83 -5.43
C LEU A 164 9.16 -2.37 -5.33
N THR A 165 8.33 -1.50 -4.75
CA THR A 165 8.67 -0.08 -4.61
C THR A 165 9.83 0.13 -3.65
N ALA A 166 9.88 -0.62 -2.54
CA ALA A 166 11.01 -0.58 -1.61
C ALA A 166 12.33 -0.98 -2.27
N LYS A 167 12.29 -1.83 -3.31
CA LYS A 167 13.48 -2.29 -4.05
C LYS A 167 13.85 -1.41 -5.24
N LEU A 168 12.87 -0.90 -5.98
CA LEU A 168 13.10 -0.15 -7.23
C LEU A 168 13.16 1.36 -7.04
N ALA A 169 12.28 1.93 -6.21
CA ALA A 169 12.13 3.37 -6.00
C ALA A 169 11.73 3.69 -4.53
N PRO A 170 12.66 3.54 -3.55
CA PRO A 170 12.34 3.68 -2.13
C PRO A 170 11.76 5.05 -1.77
N HIS A 171 12.18 6.11 -2.47
CA HIS A 171 11.71 7.48 -2.27
C HIS A 171 10.23 7.67 -2.63
N LEU A 172 9.67 6.82 -3.50
CA LEU A 172 8.25 6.85 -3.87
C LEU A 172 7.37 5.97 -2.98
N LEU A 173 7.96 5.17 -2.08
CA LEU A 173 7.24 4.16 -1.31
C LEU A 173 6.02 4.72 -0.56
N GLY A 174 6.17 5.87 0.11
CA GLY A 174 5.08 6.48 0.86
C GLY A 174 3.90 6.85 -0.05
N ALA A 175 4.17 7.54 -1.15
CA ALA A 175 3.15 7.97 -2.10
C ALA A 175 2.46 6.77 -2.78
N VAL A 176 3.25 5.80 -3.22
CA VAL A 176 2.76 4.59 -3.90
C VAL A 176 1.94 3.71 -2.97
N ALA A 177 2.38 3.51 -1.71
CA ALA A 177 1.63 2.72 -0.74
C ALA A 177 0.29 3.37 -0.36
N VAL A 178 0.27 4.69 -0.15
CA VAL A 178 -0.98 5.43 0.11
C VAL A 178 -1.93 5.32 -1.07
N ALA A 179 -1.42 5.53 -2.30
CA ALA A 179 -2.22 5.43 -3.52
C ALA A 179 -2.79 4.01 -3.72
N ALA A 180 -1.98 2.97 -3.51
CA ALA A 180 -2.37 1.59 -3.68
C ALA A 180 -3.59 1.22 -2.81
N TYR A 181 -3.48 1.38 -1.49
CA TYR A 181 -4.58 1.02 -0.57
C TYR A 181 -5.78 1.96 -0.70
N SER A 182 -5.55 3.25 -0.98
CA SER A 182 -6.66 4.19 -1.23
C SER A 182 -7.48 3.78 -2.46
N TYR A 183 -6.83 3.36 -3.55
CA TYR A 183 -7.53 2.92 -4.76
C TYR A 183 -8.18 1.55 -4.61
N MET A 184 -7.57 0.61 -3.86
CA MET A 184 -8.19 -0.68 -3.53
C MET A 184 -9.52 -0.48 -2.80
N ALA A 185 -9.55 0.45 -1.83
CA ALA A 185 -10.79 0.80 -1.13
C ALA A 185 -11.83 1.50 -2.03
N LEU A 186 -11.42 2.12 -3.12
CA LEU A 186 -12.29 2.78 -4.10
C LEU A 186 -12.81 1.83 -5.18
N VAL A 187 -12.40 0.56 -5.21
CA VAL A 187 -12.88 -0.44 -6.20
C VAL A 187 -14.42 -0.51 -6.25
N PRO A 188 -15.17 -0.52 -5.14
CA PRO A 188 -16.65 -0.54 -5.19
C PRO A 188 -17.26 0.72 -5.83
N VAL A 189 -16.52 1.82 -5.92
CA VAL A 189 -16.96 3.07 -6.56
C VAL A 189 -16.56 3.09 -8.03
N ILE A 190 -15.34 2.64 -8.36
CA ILE A 190 -14.76 2.71 -9.70
C ILE A 190 -15.25 1.56 -10.59
N GLN A 191 -15.36 0.35 -10.04
CA GLN A 191 -15.64 -0.85 -10.80
C GLN A 191 -17.08 -0.88 -11.38
N PRO A 192 -18.15 -0.54 -10.64
CA PRO A 192 -19.51 -0.64 -11.18
C PRO A 192 -19.80 0.26 -12.39
N PRO A 193 -19.35 1.53 -12.43
CA PRO A 193 -19.48 2.37 -13.62
C PRO A 193 -18.78 1.79 -14.86
N ILE A 194 -17.58 1.23 -14.71
CA ILE A 194 -16.83 0.62 -15.81
C ILE A 194 -17.56 -0.60 -16.36
N ILE A 195 -18.05 -1.47 -15.47
CA ILE A 195 -18.89 -2.62 -15.87
C ILE A 195 -20.13 -2.10 -16.62
N LYS A 196 -20.78 -1.05 -16.10
CA LYS A 196 -21.97 -0.47 -16.72
C LYS A 196 -21.73 0.04 -18.14
N LEU A 197 -20.54 0.57 -18.40
CA LEU A 197 -20.13 1.16 -19.67
C LEU A 197 -19.67 0.11 -20.70
N LEU A 198 -18.97 -0.95 -20.28
CA LEU A 198 -18.35 -1.92 -21.19
C LEU A 198 -19.20 -3.15 -21.49
N THR A 199 -20.13 -3.51 -20.61
CA THR A 199 -20.94 -4.73 -20.77
C THR A 199 -22.39 -4.41 -21.09
N THR A 200 -23.11 -5.34 -21.68
CA THR A 200 -24.55 -5.24 -21.98
C THR A 200 -25.41 -5.90 -20.90
N GLN A 201 -26.71 -5.59 -20.86
CA GLN A 201 -27.63 -6.25 -19.94
C GLN A 201 -27.71 -7.77 -20.19
N LYS A 202 -27.72 -8.19 -21.46
CA LYS A 202 -27.74 -9.61 -21.84
C LYS A 202 -26.53 -10.39 -21.31
N GLU A 203 -25.35 -9.78 -21.29
CA GLU A 203 -24.13 -10.42 -20.74
C GLU A 203 -24.14 -10.51 -19.21
N ARG A 204 -24.76 -9.52 -18.53
CA ARG A 204 -24.86 -9.50 -17.06
C ARG A 204 -25.88 -10.50 -16.51
N GLU A 205 -26.85 -10.88 -17.32
CA GLU A 205 -27.92 -11.82 -16.96
C GLU A 205 -27.58 -13.28 -17.30
N ILE A 206 -26.35 -13.56 -17.76
CA ILE A 206 -25.89 -14.94 -18.02
C ILE A 206 -25.86 -15.73 -16.71
N ASP A 207 -26.64 -16.81 -16.65
CA ASP A 207 -26.63 -17.72 -15.51
C ASP A 207 -25.28 -18.45 -15.41
N MET A 208 -24.67 -18.36 -14.24
CA MET A 208 -23.36 -18.94 -13.98
C MET A 208 -23.54 -20.31 -13.34
N PRO A 209 -23.21 -21.41 -14.05
CA PRO A 209 -23.38 -22.75 -13.50
C PRO A 209 -22.51 -22.93 -12.25
N GLN A 210 -23.00 -23.76 -11.33
CA GLN A 210 -22.28 -24.08 -10.10
C GLN A 210 -20.89 -24.63 -10.41
N ALA A 211 -19.90 -24.18 -9.65
CA ALA A 211 -18.53 -24.63 -9.81
C ALA A 211 -18.43 -26.13 -9.55
N ARG A 212 -17.51 -26.81 -10.25
CA ARG A 212 -17.28 -28.25 -10.06
C ARG A 212 -16.79 -28.52 -8.64
N ALA A 213 -17.21 -29.65 -8.06
CA ALA A 213 -16.67 -30.10 -6.79
C ALA A 213 -15.16 -30.38 -6.93
N VAL A 214 -14.35 -29.74 -6.07
CA VAL A 214 -12.88 -29.87 -6.09
C VAL A 214 -12.45 -30.88 -5.04
N SER A 215 -11.57 -31.81 -5.41
CA SER A 215 -11.03 -32.80 -4.48
C SER A 215 -10.08 -32.15 -3.48
N LYS A 216 -10.02 -32.69 -2.25
CA LYS A 216 -9.07 -32.24 -1.22
C LYS A 216 -7.62 -32.37 -1.69
N THR A 217 -7.32 -33.42 -2.45
CA THR A 217 -5.99 -33.63 -3.05
C THR A 217 -5.61 -32.52 -4.01
N ALA A 218 -6.52 -32.06 -4.88
CA ALA A 218 -6.24 -30.98 -5.80
C ALA A 218 -5.93 -29.66 -5.07
N VAL A 219 -6.64 -29.36 -3.98
CA VAL A 219 -6.39 -28.16 -3.15
C VAL A 219 -5.00 -28.19 -2.50
N VAL A 220 -4.53 -29.37 -2.07
CA VAL A 220 -3.20 -29.52 -1.45
C VAL A 220 -2.08 -29.51 -2.50
N VAL A 221 -2.28 -30.17 -3.65
CA VAL A 221 -1.28 -30.26 -4.70
C VAL A 221 -1.09 -28.92 -5.42
N PHE A 222 -2.15 -28.12 -5.58
CA PHE A 222 -2.12 -26.86 -6.30
C PHE A 222 -1.03 -25.87 -5.84
N PRO A 223 -0.92 -25.49 -4.54
CA PRO A 223 0.13 -24.58 -4.08
C PRO A 223 1.54 -25.17 -4.26
N ILE A 224 1.70 -26.50 -4.10
CA ILE A 224 3.00 -27.17 -4.28
C ILE A 224 3.40 -27.12 -5.76
N ALA A 225 2.48 -27.48 -6.67
CA ALA A 225 2.72 -27.44 -8.09
C ALA A 225 3.01 -26.01 -8.59
N THR A 226 2.30 -25.02 -8.06
CA THR A 226 2.51 -23.60 -8.41
C THR A 226 3.84 -23.07 -7.86
N CYS A 227 4.35 -23.59 -6.75
CA CYS A 227 5.65 -23.22 -6.20
C CYS A 227 6.82 -23.77 -7.03
N VAL A 228 6.64 -24.91 -7.69
CA VAL A 228 7.67 -25.56 -8.52
C VAL A 228 7.69 -25.00 -9.95
N LEU A 229 6.56 -24.52 -10.45
CA LEU A 229 6.41 -23.89 -11.77
C LEU A 229 6.93 -22.45 -11.77
#